data_AF-U7R5G0-F1
#
_entry.id   AF-U7R5G0-F1
#
_cell.length_a   1.000
_cell.length_b   1.000
_cell.length_c   1.000
_cell.angle_alpha   90.00
_cell.angle_beta   90.00
_cell.angle_gamma   90.00
#
_symmetry.space_group_name_H-M   'P 1'
#
loop_
_entity.id
_entity.type
_entity.pdbx_description
1 polymer ?
#
loop_
_entity_poly.entity_id
_entity_poly.type
_entity_poly.pdbx_seq_one_letter_code
_entity_poly.pdbx_strand_id
1 'polypeptide(L)'
;MRFPIYDINGHRLYDENGTPVITITGGPEIPKNLGTLINIPHNWGADFTNGIGRNFDIPFVNFGDFKVNVDSINSSRIINDISGLNQEQKVKLEYIIGEQKKLVDENPQAANKKLMDMTLEELVLYQRYISEFQKNKSKKLIESINEALDIINNTPEGLTLSDVNKHPYKKTHMVNMGIIEYTIRMDINNENKLNDLLNNKSNTSFNSKAVPLDKMVYLKLYESVSNVFLYYLGLKAKLNQALTRELARIKRIKEDLEKSIMKIHEAIHDGQNTAIPPSVKQAIFFKMYPDAAMEIGMYWKGSTNITTNAIRFATQGEMKKGGFTQPDEMKGEGTQVNAFRHTIWQATIAARYGEKIAKHAGDAHENDPRVDLNIRQFAVLNEADQTTDLLNNQIGRHIGLSSGTTSMKQLALKTLEHFHKEGLYVAAKNANSYEVIKEELPEAQYIYMKSVFESLDENGK
;
A
#
# COMPACT_ATOMS: atom_id res chain seq x y z
N MET A 1 -15.75 -19.80 -29.47
CA MET A 1 -14.72 -20.65 -30.12
C MET A 1 -14.98 -22.13 -29.82
N ARG A 2 -14.82 -23.05 -30.79
CA ARG A 2 -14.73 -24.52 -30.57
C ARG A 2 -13.39 -25.00 -31.14
N PHE A 3 -12.47 -25.44 -30.28
CA PHE A 3 -11.22 -26.11 -30.70
C PHE A 3 -11.54 -27.48 -31.31
N PRO A 4 -10.87 -27.87 -32.40
CA PRO A 4 -11.08 -29.18 -33.01
C PRO A 4 -10.58 -30.30 -32.09
N ILE A 5 -11.43 -31.32 -31.88
CA ILE A 5 -11.11 -32.53 -31.14
C ILE A 5 -10.82 -33.64 -32.14
N TYR A 6 -9.76 -34.42 -31.91
CA TYR A 6 -9.30 -35.47 -32.82
C TYR A 6 -9.30 -36.84 -32.15
N ASP A 7 -9.52 -37.88 -32.94
CA ASP A 7 -9.32 -39.27 -32.52
C ASP A 7 -7.83 -39.67 -32.54
N ILE A 8 -7.55 -40.92 -32.15
CA ILE A 8 -6.20 -41.51 -32.09
C ILE A 8 -5.47 -41.56 -33.44
N ASN A 9 -6.19 -41.44 -34.56
CA ASN A 9 -5.66 -41.45 -35.91
C ASN A 9 -5.57 -40.03 -36.51
N GLY A 10 -5.90 -39.00 -35.74
CA GLY A 10 -5.86 -37.60 -36.17
C GLY A 10 -7.07 -37.15 -36.98
N HIS A 11 -8.18 -37.89 -36.94
CA HIS A 11 -9.42 -37.53 -37.61
C HIS A 11 -10.28 -36.61 -36.73
N ARG A 12 -10.90 -35.60 -37.33
CA ARG A 12 -11.70 -34.59 -36.60
C ARG A 12 -13.04 -35.18 -36.18
N LEU A 13 -13.38 -35.08 -34.90
CA LEU A 13 -14.64 -35.62 -34.35
C LEU A 13 -15.88 -34.78 -34.71
N TYR A 14 -15.69 -33.51 -35.06
CA TYR A 14 -16.74 -32.56 -35.44
C TYR A 14 -16.36 -31.78 -36.69
N ASP A 15 -17.34 -31.46 -37.53
CA ASP A 15 -17.16 -30.57 -38.67
C ASP A 15 -17.00 -29.09 -38.23
N GLU A 16 -16.80 -28.21 -39.21
CA GLU A 16 -16.65 -26.77 -39.00
C GLU A 16 -17.92 -26.07 -38.46
N ASN A 17 -19.07 -26.71 -38.57
CA ASN A 17 -20.35 -26.24 -38.03
C ASN A 17 -20.68 -26.83 -36.65
N GLY A 18 -19.82 -27.73 -36.14
CA GLY A 18 -19.96 -28.33 -34.83
C GLY A 18 -20.90 -29.54 -34.79
N THR A 19 -21.13 -30.19 -35.92
CA THR A 19 -21.90 -31.44 -36.07
C THR A 19 -20.94 -32.64 -35.90
N PRO A 20 -21.27 -33.65 -35.07
CA PRO A 20 -20.42 -34.82 -34.89
C PRO A 20 -20.31 -35.62 -36.20
N VAL A 21 -19.09 -35.94 -36.62
CA VAL A 21 -18.81 -36.70 -37.86
C VAL A 21 -18.71 -38.21 -37.60
N ILE A 22 -18.67 -38.62 -36.32
CA ILE A 22 -18.62 -40.03 -35.89
C ILE A 22 -19.71 -40.28 -34.85
N THR A 23 -20.53 -41.30 -35.05
CA THR A 23 -21.54 -41.76 -34.09
C THR A 23 -20.91 -42.79 -33.15
N ILE A 24 -20.67 -42.43 -31.88
CA ILE A 24 -20.21 -43.37 -30.85
C ILE A 24 -21.44 -44.05 -30.25
N THR A 25 -21.65 -45.33 -30.57
CA THR A 25 -22.64 -46.20 -29.92
C THR A 25 -22.04 -46.83 -28.67
N GLY A 26 -22.21 -46.19 -27.51
CA GLY A 26 -21.83 -46.74 -26.21
C GLY A 26 -22.39 -45.91 -25.05
N GLY A 27 -23.19 -46.53 -24.17
CA GLY A 27 -23.89 -45.90 -23.05
C GLY A 27 -22.98 -45.43 -21.90
N PRO A 28 -23.55 -44.71 -20.91
CA PRO A 28 -22.80 -43.89 -19.98
C PRO A 28 -22.31 -44.67 -18.76
N GLU A 29 -21.05 -45.10 -18.77
CA GLU A 29 -20.29 -45.21 -17.52
C GLU A 29 -19.31 -44.04 -17.46
N ILE A 30 -19.65 -43.03 -16.64
CA ILE A 30 -18.75 -41.92 -16.31
C ILE A 30 -17.63 -42.51 -15.46
N PRO A 31 -16.35 -42.49 -15.90
CA PRO A 31 -15.27 -42.98 -15.07
C PRO A 31 -15.16 -42.12 -13.81
N LYS A 32 -15.11 -42.76 -12.64
CA LYS A 32 -14.89 -42.15 -11.31
C LYS A 32 -13.62 -41.25 -11.21
N ASN A 33 -12.82 -41.19 -12.28
CA ASN A 33 -11.55 -40.50 -12.38
C ASN A 33 -11.62 -39.16 -13.17
N LEU A 34 -12.81 -38.66 -13.51
CA LEU A 34 -12.90 -37.33 -14.16
C LEU A 34 -12.38 -36.18 -13.28
N GLY A 35 -12.37 -36.38 -11.95
CA GLY A 35 -11.83 -35.44 -10.97
C GLY A 35 -10.29 -35.41 -10.90
N THR A 36 -9.61 -36.44 -11.40
CA THR A 36 -8.13 -36.55 -11.37
C THR A 36 -7.47 -36.13 -12.69
N LEU A 37 -8.26 -35.91 -13.75
CA LEU A 37 -7.77 -35.80 -15.13
C LEU A 37 -7.25 -34.41 -15.53
N ILE A 38 -7.53 -33.37 -14.74
CA ILE A 38 -6.84 -32.07 -14.81
C ILE A 38 -6.65 -31.60 -13.38
N ASN A 39 -5.70 -32.22 -12.69
CA ASN A 39 -5.22 -31.72 -11.41
C ASN A 39 -4.10 -30.70 -11.70
N ILE A 40 -4.45 -29.57 -12.30
CA ILE A 40 -3.71 -28.36 -11.97
C ILE A 40 -4.37 -27.93 -10.66
N PRO A 41 -3.69 -28.05 -9.51
CA PRO A 41 -4.30 -27.67 -8.25
C PRO A 41 -4.85 -26.25 -8.40
N HIS A 42 -6.02 -25.98 -7.82
CA HIS A 42 -6.57 -24.62 -7.69
C HIS A 42 -5.56 -23.65 -7.01
N ASN A 43 -4.50 -24.24 -6.48
CA ASN A 43 -3.39 -23.76 -5.71
C ASN A 43 -2.01 -23.97 -6.38
N TRP A 44 -1.92 -24.31 -7.68
CA TRP A 44 -0.65 -24.19 -8.42
C TRP A 44 -0.38 -22.70 -8.70
N GLY A 45 0.22 -22.08 -7.69
CA GLY A 45 0.37 -20.63 -7.52
C GLY A 45 -0.01 -20.14 -6.11
N ALA A 46 -0.75 -20.92 -5.31
CA ALA A 46 -1.17 -20.52 -3.96
C ALA A 46 -0.20 -20.94 -2.84
N ASP A 47 0.70 -21.90 -3.10
CA ASP A 47 1.74 -22.32 -2.13
C ASP A 47 2.97 -21.40 -2.12
N PHE A 48 2.94 -20.27 -2.85
CA PHE A 48 3.87 -19.16 -2.64
C PHE A 48 3.30 -18.05 -1.75
N THR A 49 2.05 -18.18 -1.29
CA THR A 49 1.31 -17.02 -0.75
C THR A 49 0.56 -17.19 0.58
N ASN A 50 0.66 -18.28 1.35
CA ASN A 50 0.03 -18.32 2.68
C ASN A 50 0.79 -19.08 3.78
N GLY A 51 1.05 -18.38 4.90
CA GLY A 51 1.69 -18.84 6.14
C GLY A 51 2.84 -17.91 6.55
N ILE A 52 2.61 -16.69 7.08
CA ILE A 52 2.24 -16.36 8.48
C ILE A 52 3.13 -17.14 9.48
N GLY A 53 3.95 -16.55 10.33
CA GLY A 53 4.20 -15.15 10.62
C GLY A 53 5.01 -15.00 11.92
N ARG A 54 5.24 -13.73 12.24
CA ARG A 54 5.68 -13.14 13.52
C ARG A 54 7.18 -12.85 13.69
N ASN A 55 7.36 -11.57 14.06
CA ASN A 55 8.49 -10.90 14.71
C ASN A 55 9.60 -10.41 13.78
N PHE A 56 9.52 -9.14 13.37
CA PHE A 56 10.21 -8.04 14.04
C PHE A 56 9.84 -6.69 13.41
N ASP A 57 9.46 -5.73 14.26
CA ASP A 57 9.23 -4.32 13.93
C ASP A 57 10.56 -3.59 13.72
N ILE A 58 11.13 -3.72 12.53
CA ILE A 58 12.04 -2.76 11.91
C ILE A 58 11.58 -2.71 10.45
N PRO A 59 11.03 -1.61 9.90
CA PRO A 59 10.10 -1.69 8.78
C PRO A 59 10.74 -2.22 7.48
N PHE A 60 10.67 -3.55 7.34
CA PHE A 60 10.32 -4.23 6.12
C PHE A 60 9.05 -3.57 5.59
N VAL A 61 9.13 -2.87 4.46
CA VAL A 61 7.92 -2.41 3.78
C VAL A 61 7.34 -3.65 3.09
N ASN A 62 6.23 -4.12 3.65
CA ASN A 62 5.31 -5.06 3.06
C ASN A 62 4.78 -4.45 1.75
N PHE A 63 5.38 -4.79 0.60
CA PHE A 63 4.65 -4.78 -0.66
C PHE A 63 4.01 -6.15 -0.77
N GLY A 64 2.68 -6.19 -0.81
CA GLY A 64 1.84 -7.37 -0.58
C GLY A 64 2.09 -8.64 -1.41
N ASP A 65 3.14 -8.73 -2.25
CA ASP A 65 3.44 -9.92 -3.04
C ASP A 65 4.97 -10.21 -3.24
N PHE A 66 5.92 -9.39 -2.77
CA PHE A 66 7.36 -9.61 -3.05
C PHE A 66 8.29 -9.30 -1.85
N LYS A 67 8.99 -10.32 -1.35
CA LYS A 67 10.05 -10.19 -0.32
C LYS A 67 11.41 -10.04 -1.00
N VAL A 68 12.05 -8.87 -0.84
CA VAL A 68 13.47 -8.69 -1.22
C VAL A 68 14.33 -8.96 0.01
N ASN A 69 15.30 -9.87 -0.11
CA ASN A 69 16.27 -10.13 0.96
C ASN A 69 17.24 -8.94 1.10
N VAL A 70 17.11 -8.22 2.21
CA VAL A 70 17.88 -7.00 2.53
C VAL A 70 19.19 -7.30 3.26
N ASP A 71 19.42 -8.55 3.69
CA ASP A 71 20.60 -8.98 4.47
C ASP A 71 21.92 -8.80 3.71
N SER A 72 21.85 -8.57 2.40
CA SER A 72 22.99 -8.30 1.52
C SER A 72 23.41 -6.83 1.44
N ILE A 73 22.77 -5.91 2.19
CA ILE A 73 23.14 -4.48 2.22
C ILE A 73 24.08 -4.20 3.39
N ASN A 74 25.39 -4.12 3.10
CA ASN A 74 26.42 -3.83 4.11
C ASN A 74 26.45 -2.32 4.47
N SER A 75 26.25 -2.00 5.74
CA SER A 75 26.27 -0.61 6.24
C SER A 75 27.60 0.10 5.99
N SER A 76 28.75 -0.56 6.18
CA SER A 76 30.07 0.03 5.92
C SER A 76 30.28 0.35 4.43
N ARG A 77 29.66 -0.43 3.53
CA ARG A 77 29.67 -0.11 2.10
C ARG A 77 28.86 1.16 1.82
N ILE A 78 27.66 1.28 2.40
CA ILE A 78 26.84 2.49 2.26
C ILE A 78 27.57 3.72 2.78
N ILE A 79 28.18 3.64 3.96
CA ILE A 79 28.88 4.77 4.59
C ILE A 79 30.02 5.27 3.69
N ASN A 80 30.72 4.34 3.03
CA ASN A 80 31.78 4.69 2.08
C ASN A 80 31.25 5.30 0.77
N ASP A 81 30.04 4.94 0.37
CA ASP A 81 29.38 5.46 -0.82
C ASP A 81 28.72 6.84 -0.60
N ILE A 82 28.59 7.32 0.67
CA ILE A 82 28.11 8.69 0.96
C ILE A 82 29.21 9.69 0.57
N SER A 83 28.97 10.42 -0.52
CA SER A 83 29.85 11.48 -0.99
C SER A 83 29.97 12.63 0.03
N GLY A 84 31.19 13.13 0.25
CA GLY A 84 31.45 14.33 1.04
C GLY A 84 31.57 14.13 2.55
N LEU A 85 31.55 12.89 3.05
CA LEU A 85 31.90 12.60 4.46
C LEU A 85 33.41 12.44 4.64
N ASN A 86 33.95 13.13 5.65
CA ASN A 86 35.32 12.91 6.10
C ASN A 86 35.43 11.63 6.96
N GLN A 87 36.66 11.22 7.30
CA GLN A 87 36.88 9.98 8.06
C GLN A 87 36.26 10.01 9.47
N GLU A 88 36.29 11.15 10.14
CA GLU A 88 35.69 11.32 11.48
C GLU A 88 34.17 11.14 11.43
N GLN A 89 33.50 11.77 10.47
CA GLN A 89 32.07 11.64 10.24
C GLN A 89 31.67 10.21 9.90
N LYS A 90 32.50 9.48 9.12
CA LYS A 90 32.28 8.06 8.83
C LYS A 90 32.34 7.21 10.10
N VAL A 91 33.38 7.37 10.92
CA VAL A 91 33.53 6.63 12.19
C VAL A 91 32.38 6.95 13.14
N LYS A 92 32.00 8.23 13.24
CA LYS A 92 30.86 8.67 14.06
C LYS A 92 29.55 8.03 13.61
N LEU A 93 29.33 7.98 12.30
CA LEU A 93 28.15 7.36 11.70
C LEU A 93 28.12 5.84 11.91
N GLU A 94 29.26 5.15 11.79
CA GLU A 94 29.38 3.72 12.12
C GLU A 94 28.96 3.43 13.57
N TYR A 95 29.44 4.24 14.52
CA TYR A 95 29.07 4.13 15.93
C TYR A 95 27.56 4.33 16.14
N ILE A 96 26.98 5.40 15.57
CA ILE A 96 25.55 5.70 15.65
C ILE A 96 24.71 4.53 15.13
N ILE A 97 25.08 3.96 13.97
CA ILE A 97 24.35 2.85 13.34
C ILE A 97 24.46 1.59 14.20
N GLY A 98 25.64 1.29 14.74
CA GLY A 98 25.84 0.13 15.61
C GLY A 98 24.95 0.20 16.85
N GLU A 99 24.93 1.35 17.53
CA GLU A 99 24.09 1.60 18.70
C GLU A 99 22.60 1.52 18.35
N GLN A 100 22.17 2.17 17.27
CA GLN A 100 20.77 2.15 16.85
C GLN A 100 20.29 0.75 16.50
N LYS A 101 21.08 -0.05 15.77
CA LYS A 101 20.72 -1.45 15.46
C LYS A 101 20.53 -2.27 16.73
N LYS A 102 21.50 -2.20 17.65
CA LYS A 102 21.43 -2.91 18.94
C LYS A 102 20.19 -2.51 19.75
N LEU A 103 19.92 -1.21 19.84
CA LEU A 103 18.77 -0.71 20.61
C LEU A 103 17.44 -1.12 20.00
N VAL A 104 17.33 -1.16 18.67
CA VAL A 104 16.09 -1.59 18.02
C VAL A 104 15.81 -3.08 18.28
N ASP A 105 16.85 -3.92 18.27
CA ASP A 105 16.71 -5.36 18.55
C ASP A 105 16.34 -5.63 20.02
N GLU A 106 16.86 -4.82 20.95
CA GLU A 106 16.65 -4.99 22.40
C GLU A 106 15.39 -4.29 22.94
N ASN A 107 15.15 -3.04 22.52
CA ASN A 107 14.08 -2.17 23.01
C ASN A 107 13.79 -1.02 22.02
N PRO A 108 12.78 -1.15 21.14
CA PRO A 108 12.43 -0.13 20.15
C PRO A 108 12.11 1.26 20.74
N GLN A 109 11.57 1.35 21.97
CA GLN A 109 11.35 2.64 22.61
C GLN A 109 12.66 3.33 23.02
N ALA A 110 13.68 2.55 23.40
CA ALA A 110 15.01 3.08 23.72
C ALA A 110 15.72 3.66 22.48
N ALA A 111 15.50 3.06 21.29
CA ALA A 111 16.03 3.59 20.04
C ALA A 111 15.51 5.01 19.74
N ASN A 112 14.19 5.23 19.91
CA ASN A 112 13.58 6.57 19.74
C ASN A 112 14.10 7.59 20.76
N LYS A 113 14.30 7.18 22.02
CA LYS A 113 14.89 8.06 23.03
C LYS A 113 16.32 8.46 22.64
N LYS A 114 17.12 7.52 22.14
CA LYS A 114 18.50 7.77 21.71
C LYS A 114 18.58 8.77 20.54
N LEU A 115 17.58 8.83 19.66
CA LEU A 115 17.51 9.87 18.60
C LEU A 115 17.40 11.27 19.21
N MET A 116 16.64 11.43 20.30
CA MET A 116 16.50 12.73 20.98
C MET A 116 17.79 13.18 21.68
N ASP A 117 18.66 12.23 22.06
CA ASP A 117 19.96 12.53 22.67
C ASP A 117 21.01 12.98 21.63
N MET A 118 20.79 12.71 20.34
CA MET A 118 21.71 13.11 19.28
C MET A 118 21.76 14.64 19.10
N THR A 119 22.92 15.14 18.71
CA THR A 119 23.09 16.51 18.20
C THR A 119 22.42 16.65 16.82
N LEU A 120 22.15 17.89 16.40
CA LEU A 120 21.59 18.14 15.06
C LEU A 120 22.51 17.60 13.96
N GLU A 121 23.82 17.74 14.11
CA GLU A 121 24.81 17.21 13.17
C GLU A 121 24.73 15.68 13.05
N GLU A 122 24.59 14.98 14.18
CA GLU A 122 24.46 13.51 14.19
C GLU A 122 23.17 13.04 13.52
N LEU A 123 22.06 13.74 13.76
CA LEU A 123 20.79 13.45 13.08
C LEU A 123 20.88 13.67 11.58
N VAL A 124 21.57 14.73 11.14
CA VAL A 124 21.84 15.01 9.73
C VAL A 124 22.67 13.89 9.08
N LEU A 125 23.73 13.43 9.75
CA LEU A 125 24.54 12.30 9.28
C LEU A 125 23.71 11.01 9.19
N TYR A 126 22.92 10.72 10.23
CA TYR A 126 22.09 9.53 10.30
C TYR A 126 20.99 9.55 9.23
N GLN A 127 20.37 10.70 8.98
CA GLN A 127 19.40 10.90 7.90
C GLN A 127 20.00 10.59 6.52
N ARG A 128 21.21 11.07 6.24
CA ARG A 128 21.89 10.80 4.97
C ARG A 128 22.13 9.31 4.79
N TYR A 129 22.59 8.64 5.84
CA TYR A 129 22.73 7.18 5.83
C TYR A 129 21.41 6.46 5.52
N ILE A 130 20.32 6.83 6.21
CA ILE A 130 19.01 6.21 5.98
C ILE A 130 18.56 6.44 4.53
N SER A 131 18.73 7.65 4.01
CA SER A 131 18.34 8.00 2.65
C SER A 131 19.12 7.19 1.61
N GLU A 132 20.44 7.04 1.78
CA GLU A 132 21.28 6.18 0.95
C GLU A 132 20.94 4.69 1.09
N PHE A 133 20.64 4.23 2.30
CA PHE A 133 20.18 2.87 2.56
C PHE A 133 18.87 2.58 1.81
N GLN A 134 17.87 3.45 1.92
CA GLN A 134 16.60 3.30 1.20
C GLN A 134 16.80 3.37 -0.32
N LYS A 135 17.67 4.26 -0.81
CA LYS A 135 18.02 4.33 -2.24
C LYS A 135 18.54 2.98 -2.74
N ASN A 136 19.48 2.37 -2.02
CA ASN A 136 20.06 1.08 -2.38
C ASN A 136 19.05 -0.07 -2.27
N LYS A 137 18.14 -0.03 -1.29
CA LYS A 137 17.03 -0.97 -1.18
C LYS A 137 16.08 -0.87 -2.37
N SER A 138 15.67 0.34 -2.77
CA SER A 138 14.81 0.55 -3.95
C SER A 138 15.50 0.12 -5.24
N LYS A 139 16.81 0.34 -5.40
CA LYS A 139 17.57 -0.19 -6.57
C LYS A 139 17.47 -1.71 -6.67
N LYS A 140 17.76 -2.43 -5.58
CA LYS A 140 17.67 -3.90 -5.56
C LYS A 140 16.24 -4.39 -5.83
N LEU A 141 15.24 -3.70 -5.30
CA LEU A 141 13.84 -4.04 -5.56
C LEU A 141 13.47 -3.82 -7.03
N ILE A 142 13.91 -2.73 -7.65
CA ILE A 142 13.71 -2.47 -9.08
C ILE A 142 14.39 -3.56 -9.91
N GLU A 143 15.62 -3.96 -9.57
CA GLU A 143 16.34 -5.06 -10.21
C GLU A 143 15.54 -6.36 -10.13
N SER A 144 15.09 -6.77 -8.93
CA SER A 144 14.28 -7.98 -8.75
C SER A 144 12.92 -7.93 -9.46
N ILE A 145 12.25 -6.78 -9.50
CA ILE A 145 10.99 -6.61 -10.24
C ILE A 145 11.24 -6.77 -11.74
N ASN A 146 12.32 -6.18 -12.27
CA ASN A 146 12.68 -6.30 -13.67
C ASN A 146 13.05 -7.75 -14.03
N GLU A 147 13.80 -8.46 -13.17
CA GLU A 147 14.08 -9.89 -13.34
C GLU A 147 12.80 -10.73 -13.38
N ALA A 148 11.85 -10.47 -12.46
CA ALA A 148 10.57 -11.16 -12.45
C ALA A 148 9.74 -10.86 -13.71
N LEU A 149 9.71 -9.61 -14.16
CA LEU A 149 9.06 -9.21 -15.40
C LEU A 149 9.71 -9.88 -16.61
N ASP A 150 11.03 -9.98 -16.65
CA ASP A 150 11.76 -10.66 -17.74
C ASP A 150 11.42 -12.15 -17.78
N ILE A 151 11.44 -12.84 -16.63
CA ILE A 151 11.01 -14.24 -16.52
C ILE A 151 9.59 -14.41 -17.05
N ILE A 152 8.65 -13.58 -16.58
CA ILE A 152 7.24 -13.62 -16.98
C ILE A 152 7.07 -13.37 -18.48
N ASN A 153 7.76 -12.36 -19.03
CA ASN A 153 7.65 -12.02 -20.44
C ASN A 153 8.27 -13.08 -21.37
N ASN A 154 9.18 -13.90 -20.86
CA ASN A 154 9.85 -14.97 -21.61
C ASN A 154 9.16 -16.35 -21.48
N THR A 155 8.07 -16.47 -20.72
CA THR A 155 7.26 -17.70 -20.71
C THR A 155 6.41 -17.81 -21.98
N PRO A 156 5.96 -19.02 -22.38
CA PRO A 156 5.05 -19.16 -23.51
C PRO A 156 3.79 -18.31 -23.38
N GLU A 157 3.20 -18.25 -22.19
CA GLU A 157 2.03 -17.42 -21.88
C GLU A 157 2.36 -15.92 -21.97
N GLY A 158 3.49 -15.47 -21.44
CA GLY A 158 3.93 -14.08 -21.50
C GLY A 158 4.25 -13.60 -22.91
N LEU A 159 4.93 -14.44 -23.70
CA LEU A 159 5.21 -14.17 -25.12
C LEU A 159 3.90 -14.07 -25.91
N THR A 160 2.96 -14.98 -25.69
CA THR A 160 1.63 -14.96 -26.33
C THR A 160 0.85 -13.70 -25.94
N LEU A 161 0.89 -13.31 -24.66
CA LEU A 161 0.28 -12.07 -24.17
C LEU A 161 0.93 -10.80 -24.76
N SER A 162 2.20 -10.87 -25.16
CA SER A 162 2.92 -9.73 -25.76
C SER A 162 2.59 -9.54 -27.24
N ASP A 163 2.57 -10.63 -28.00
CA ASP A 163 2.24 -10.64 -29.43
C ASP A 163 1.88 -12.07 -29.85
N VAL A 164 0.59 -12.38 -29.85
CA VAL A 164 0.03 -13.69 -30.20
C VAL A 164 0.26 -14.07 -31.67
N ASN A 165 0.42 -13.09 -32.56
CA ASN A 165 0.65 -13.34 -33.98
C ASN A 165 2.08 -13.83 -34.22
N LYS A 166 3.04 -13.28 -33.45
CA LYS A 166 4.45 -13.69 -33.49
C LYS A 166 4.74 -14.92 -32.62
N HIS A 167 4.06 -15.03 -31.49
CA HIS A 167 4.27 -16.09 -30.49
C HIS A 167 2.94 -16.82 -30.20
N PRO A 168 2.46 -17.67 -31.12
CA PRO A 168 1.21 -18.39 -30.91
C PRO A 168 1.34 -19.43 -29.79
N TYR A 169 0.32 -19.53 -28.94
CA TYR A 169 0.25 -20.56 -27.91
C TYR A 169 -0.33 -21.85 -28.48
N LYS A 170 0.47 -22.91 -28.45
CA LYS A 170 0.04 -24.25 -28.84
C LYS A 170 0.28 -25.22 -27.71
N LYS A 171 -0.78 -25.88 -27.24
CA LYS A 171 -0.67 -26.90 -26.20
C LYS A 171 -1.50 -28.13 -26.56
N THR A 172 -0.87 -29.29 -26.48
CA THR A 172 -1.49 -30.58 -26.72
C THR A 172 -1.61 -31.31 -25.39
N HIS A 173 -2.82 -31.73 -25.03
CA HIS A 173 -3.06 -32.59 -23.88
C HIS A 173 -3.59 -33.92 -24.37
N MET A 174 -2.95 -34.99 -23.91
CA MET A 174 -3.43 -36.35 -24.09
C MET A 174 -4.19 -36.77 -22.84
N VAL A 175 -5.43 -37.20 -23.03
CA VAL A 175 -6.35 -37.60 -21.97
C VAL A 175 -6.69 -39.06 -22.20
N ASN A 176 -6.12 -39.94 -21.38
CA ASN A 176 -6.42 -41.37 -21.42
C ASN A 176 -7.57 -41.68 -20.44
N MET A 177 -8.67 -42.20 -20.98
CA MET A 177 -9.87 -42.55 -20.23
C MET A 177 -10.10 -44.08 -20.19
N GLY A 178 -9.03 -44.86 -20.21
CA GLY A 178 -9.05 -46.32 -20.14
C GLY A 178 -9.28 -46.98 -21.50
N ILE A 179 -10.44 -46.75 -22.12
CA ILE A 179 -10.82 -47.34 -23.43
C ILE A 179 -10.59 -46.37 -24.59
N ILE A 180 -10.61 -45.06 -24.32
CA ILE A 180 -10.47 -43.99 -25.32
C ILE A 180 -9.35 -43.05 -24.91
N GLU A 181 -8.49 -42.69 -25.86
CA GLU A 181 -7.50 -41.63 -25.72
C GLU A 181 -7.93 -40.40 -26.54
N TYR A 182 -8.05 -39.27 -25.87
CA TYR A 182 -8.35 -37.98 -26.50
C TYR A 182 -7.08 -37.16 -26.64
N THR A 183 -6.85 -36.62 -27.84
CA THR A 183 -5.84 -35.57 -28.04
C THR A 183 -6.55 -34.23 -28.20
N ILE A 184 -6.34 -33.34 -27.23
CA ILE A 184 -6.91 -31.99 -27.25
C ILE A 184 -5.82 -31.00 -27.60
N ARG A 185 -6.03 -30.25 -28.68
CA ARG A 185 -5.11 -29.22 -29.15
C ARG A 185 -5.71 -27.84 -28.94
N MET A 186 -5.03 -27.04 -28.13
CA MET A 186 -5.34 -25.63 -27.98
C MET A 186 -4.39 -24.81 -28.85
N ASP A 187 -4.95 -23.92 -29.66
CA ASP A 187 -4.21 -23.09 -30.61
C ASP A 187 -4.73 -21.65 -30.55
N ILE A 188 -3.96 -20.80 -29.86
CA ILE A 188 -4.20 -19.35 -29.74
C ILE A 188 -3.15 -18.66 -30.61
N ASN A 189 -3.56 -18.23 -31.80
CA ASN A 189 -2.64 -17.75 -32.84
C ASN A 189 -3.07 -16.42 -33.47
N ASN A 190 -4.06 -15.75 -32.89
CA ASN A 190 -4.43 -14.39 -33.24
C ASN A 190 -5.11 -13.69 -32.06
N GLU A 191 -5.24 -12.38 -32.18
CA GLU A 191 -5.81 -11.51 -31.14
C GLU A 191 -7.26 -11.87 -30.81
N ASN A 192 -8.07 -12.22 -31.80
CA ASN A 192 -9.47 -12.61 -31.56
C ASN A 192 -9.55 -13.84 -30.65
N LYS A 193 -8.71 -14.85 -30.88
CA LYS A 193 -8.68 -16.05 -30.01
C LYS A 193 -8.18 -15.75 -28.61
N LEU A 194 -7.18 -14.88 -28.48
CA LEU A 194 -6.66 -14.46 -27.18
C LEU A 194 -7.70 -13.66 -26.40
N ASN A 195 -8.36 -12.70 -27.07
CA ASN A 195 -9.44 -11.91 -26.48
C ASN A 195 -10.63 -12.77 -26.08
N ASP A 196 -11.00 -13.76 -26.90
CA ASP A 196 -12.03 -14.74 -26.55
C ASP A 196 -11.66 -15.50 -25.26
N LEU A 197 -10.39 -15.93 -25.14
CA LEU A 197 -9.88 -16.63 -23.95
C LEU A 197 -9.97 -15.76 -22.70
N LEU A 198 -9.52 -14.50 -22.79
CA LEU A 198 -9.43 -13.60 -21.64
C LEU A 198 -10.81 -13.10 -21.15
N ASN A 199 -11.78 -12.97 -22.06
CA ASN A 199 -13.07 -12.34 -21.76
C ASN A 199 -14.21 -13.34 -21.50
N ASN A 200 -14.14 -14.56 -22.04
CA ASN A 200 -15.19 -15.55 -21.84
C ASN A 200 -14.93 -16.41 -20.60
N LYS A 201 -15.44 -15.99 -19.45
CA LYS A 201 -15.63 -16.92 -18.32
C LYS A 201 -16.68 -17.96 -18.71
N SER A 202 -16.33 -19.24 -18.64
CA SER A 202 -17.27 -20.35 -18.76
C SER A 202 -18.28 -20.30 -17.60
N ASN A 203 -19.33 -19.49 -17.71
CA ASN A 203 -20.41 -19.34 -16.72
C ASN A 203 -21.39 -20.54 -16.69
N THR A 204 -20.92 -21.73 -17.02
CA THR A 204 -21.79 -22.88 -17.19
C THR A 204 -21.57 -23.87 -16.06
N SER A 205 -22.44 -23.81 -15.05
CA SER A 205 -22.71 -24.96 -14.19
C SER A 205 -23.36 -26.03 -15.07
N PHE A 206 -22.68 -27.17 -15.25
CA PHE A 206 -23.21 -28.24 -16.09
C PHE A 206 -23.92 -29.29 -15.24
N ASN A 207 -25.11 -29.65 -15.68
CA ASN A 207 -25.72 -30.92 -15.30
C ASN A 207 -24.94 -32.05 -15.99
N SER A 208 -24.12 -32.78 -15.23
CA SER A 208 -23.22 -33.84 -15.71
C SER A 208 -23.91 -34.99 -16.45
N LYS A 209 -25.25 -35.04 -16.46
CA LYS A 209 -26.04 -36.05 -17.16
C LYS A 209 -26.43 -35.68 -18.59
N ALA A 210 -26.21 -34.44 -19.04
CA ALA A 210 -26.74 -33.93 -20.31
C ALA A 210 -25.69 -33.34 -21.28
N VAL A 211 -24.40 -33.42 -20.94
CA VAL A 211 -23.31 -32.84 -21.73
C VAL A 211 -22.39 -33.94 -22.24
N PRO A 212 -22.11 -34.00 -23.55
CA PRO A 212 -21.11 -34.90 -24.10
C PRO A 212 -19.74 -34.75 -23.39
N LEU A 213 -19.09 -35.88 -23.11
CA LEU A 213 -17.87 -35.96 -22.32
C LEU A 213 -16.73 -35.08 -22.89
N ASP A 214 -16.57 -35.08 -24.19
CA ASP A 214 -15.64 -34.25 -24.95
C ASP A 214 -15.86 -32.74 -24.72
N LYS A 215 -17.13 -32.30 -24.66
CA LYS A 215 -17.49 -30.91 -24.34
C LYS A 215 -17.17 -30.56 -22.88
N MET A 216 -17.29 -31.50 -21.95
CA MET A 216 -16.86 -31.28 -20.56
C MET A 216 -15.35 -31.12 -20.44
N VAL A 217 -14.57 -32.00 -21.09
CA VAL A 217 -13.09 -31.94 -21.05
C VAL A 217 -12.58 -30.67 -21.72
N TYR A 218 -13.18 -30.29 -22.86
CA TYR A 218 -12.91 -29.02 -23.55
C TYR A 218 -13.03 -27.81 -22.63
N LEU A 219 -14.16 -27.69 -21.91
CA LEU A 219 -14.45 -26.51 -21.09
C LEU A 219 -13.53 -26.42 -19.88
N LYS A 220 -13.21 -27.55 -19.24
CA LYS A 220 -12.25 -27.57 -18.13
C LYS A 220 -10.85 -27.17 -18.58
N LEU A 221 -10.39 -27.64 -19.74
CA LEU A 221 -9.10 -27.25 -20.28
C LEU A 221 -9.08 -25.76 -20.64
N TYR A 222 -10.15 -25.28 -21.28
CA TYR A 222 -10.30 -23.87 -21.63
C TYR A 222 -10.25 -22.96 -20.39
N GLU A 223 -11.02 -23.30 -19.36
CA GLU A 223 -11.04 -22.57 -18.09
C GLU A 223 -9.67 -22.58 -17.42
N SER A 224 -8.98 -23.72 -17.40
CA SER A 224 -7.64 -23.85 -16.81
C SER A 224 -6.64 -22.95 -17.54
N VAL A 225 -6.61 -22.97 -18.87
CA VAL A 225 -5.69 -22.13 -19.66
C VAL A 225 -6.07 -20.66 -19.53
N SER A 226 -7.35 -20.32 -19.55
CA SER A 226 -7.84 -18.96 -19.29
C SER A 226 -7.35 -18.44 -17.94
N ASN A 227 -7.47 -19.24 -16.88
CA ASN A 227 -7.04 -18.86 -15.54
C ASN A 227 -5.52 -18.62 -15.47
N VAL A 228 -4.72 -19.43 -16.16
CA VAL A 228 -3.28 -19.20 -16.26
C VAL A 228 -2.98 -17.88 -16.97
N PHE A 229 -3.59 -17.61 -18.13
CA PHE A 229 -3.38 -16.35 -18.85
C PHE A 229 -3.81 -15.12 -18.04
N LEU A 230 -4.96 -15.20 -17.36
CA LEU A 230 -5.44 -14.14 -16.47
C LEU A 230 -4.51 -13.94 -15.26
N TYR A 231 -3.94 -15.02 -14.70
CA TYR A 231 -2.94 -14.93 -13.64
C TYR A 231 -1.69 -14.18 -14.11
N TYR A 232 -1.12 -14.56 -15.27
CA TYR A 232 0.05 -13.88 -15.85
C TYR A 232 -0.23 -12.40 -16.15
N LEU A 233 -1.41 -12.08 -16.70
CA LEU A 233 -1.84 -10.72 -16.97
C LEU A 233 -1.94 -9.90 -15.68
N GLY A 234 -2.60 -10.44 -14.65
CA GLY A 234 -2.74 -9.80 -13.35
C GLY A 234 -1.40 -9.60 -12.63
N LEU A 235 -0.52 -10.61 -12.66
CA LEU A 235 0.81 -10.54 -12.08
C LEU A 235 1.67 -9.48 -12.76
N LYS A 236 1.66 -9.41 -14.10
CA LYS A 236 2.36 -8.38 -14.87
C LYS A 236 1.85 -6.98 -14.55
N ALA A 237 0.53 -6.80 -14.43
CA ALA A 237 -0.06 -5.52 -14.05
C ALA A 237 0.40 -5.07 -12.64
N LYS A 238 0.37 -5.98 -11.66
CA LYS A 238 0.84 -5.72 -10.30
C LYS A 238 2.33 -5.35 -10.26
N LEU A 239 3.17 -6.08 -10.97
CA LEU A 239 4.61 -5.83 -11.07
C LEU A 239 4.92 -4.47 -11.71
N ASN A 240 4.26 -4.14 -12.82
CA ASN A 240 4.43 -2.83 -13.47
C ASN A 240 3.97 -1.67 -12.58
N GLN A 241 2.88 -1.86 -11.83
CA GLN A 241 2.42 -0.88 -10.85
C GLN A 241 3.43 -0.72 -9.70
N ALA A 242 4.01 -1.82 -9.20
CA ALA A 242 5.07 -1.79 -8.19
C ALA A 242 6.33 -1.08 -8.73
N LEU A 243 6.75 -1.40 -9.96
CA LEU A 243 7.90 -0.76 -10.61
C LEU A 243 7.70 0.75 -10.74
N THR A 244 6.53 1.17 -11.22
CA THR A 244 6.19 2.60 -11.37
C THR A 244 6.27 3.34 -10.04
N ARG A 245 5.71 2.74 -8.96
CA ARG A 245 5.77 3.30 -7.60
C ARG A 245 7.20 3.42 -7.08
N GLU A 246 8.01 2.37 -7.23
CA GLU A 246 9.39 2.37 -6.75
C GLU A 246 10.32 3.28 -7.58
N LEU A 247 10.08 3.42 -8.89
CA LEU A 247 10.77 4.41 -9.73
C LEU A 247 10.47 5.85 -9.29
N ALA A 248 9.21 6.14 -8.96
CA ALA A 248 8.83 7.45 -8.41
C ALA A 248 9.49 7.68 -7.04
N ARG A 249 9.51 6.66 -6.18
CA ARG A 249 10.15 6.71 -4.86
C ARG A 249 11.65 6.95 -4.95
N ILE A 250 12.39 6.20 -5.77
CA ILE A 250 13.85 6.38 -5.88
C ILE A 250 14.21 7.74 -6.47
N LYS A 251 13.40 8.28 -7.39
CA LYS A 251 13.57 9.64 -7.92
C LYS A 251 13.48 10.66 -6.78
N ARG A 252 12.43 10.57 -5.96
CA ARG A 252 12.23 11.43 -4.78
C ARG A 252 13.39 11.35 -3.78
N ILE A 253 13.88 10.14 -3.49
CA ILE A 253 15.03 9.94 -2.58
C ILE A 253 16.30 10.61 -3.14
N LYS A 254 16.56 10.49 -4.45
CA LYS A 254 17.71 11.15 -5.09
C LYS A 254 17.63 12.67 -4.99
N GLU A 255 16.45 13.24 -5.26
CA GLU A 255 16.22 14.69 -5.12
C GLU A 255 16.46 15.16 -3.67
N ASP A 256 16.00 14.42 -2.67
CA ASP A 256 16.22 14.75 -1.25
C ASP A 256 17.71 14.67 -0.88
N LEU A 257 18.43 13.66 -1.38
CA LEU A 257 19.86 13.50 -1.18
C LEU A 257 20.64 14.67 -1.81
N GLU A 258 20.36 15.03 -3.06
CA GLU A 258 20.99 16.15 -3.76
C GLU A 258 20.77 17.47 -3.00
N LYS A 259 19.54 17.75 -2.57
CA LYS A 259 19.23 18.93 -1.76
C LYS A 259 20.02 18.91 -0.45
N SER A 260 20.12 17.75 0.22
CA SER A 260 20.88 17.61 1.47
C SER A 260 22.39 17.87 1.30
N ILE A 261 22.95 17.61 0.11
CA ILE A 261 24.35 17.88 -0.24
C ILE A 261 24.57 19.37 -0.46
N MET A 262 23.69 20.02 -1.23
CA MET A 262 23.85 21.43 -1.62
C MET A 262 23.60 22.41 -0.47
N LYS A 263 22.73 22.05 0.47
CA LYS A 263 22.29 22.95 1.54
C LYS A 263 22.13 22.18 2.84
N ILE A 264 23.26 21.93 3.51
CA ILE A 264 23.32 21.29 4.83
C ILE A 264 22.36 21.97 5.85
N HIS A 265 21.96 23.22 5.61
CA HIS A 265 21.05 24.00 6.46
C HIS A 265 19.62 24.23 5.91
N GLU A 266 19.24 23.83 4.69
CA GLU A 266 17.88 24.13 4.16
C GLU A 266 17.06 22.91 3.75
N ALA A 267 17.70 21.83 3.27
CA ALA A 267 16.98 20.68 2.71
C ALA A 267 16.56 19.62 3.74
N ILE A 268 17.04 19.77 4.98
CA ILE A 268 17.02 18.74 6.03
C ILE A 268 15.91 19.04 7.06
N HIS A 269 15.11 20.07 6.84
CA HIS A 269 14.46 20.81 7.93
C HIS A 269 12.99 21.16 7.70
N ASP A 270 12.34 20.62 6.68
CA ASP A 270 10.92 20.88 6.42
C ASP A 270 10.02 19.68 6.73
N GLY A 271 10.61 18.56 7.17
CA GLY A 271 9.90 17.31 7.45
C GLY A 271 9.51 16.53 6.19
N GLN A 272 9.92 16.96 4.98
CA GLN A 272 9.41 16.39 3.73
C GLN A 272 10.19 15.19 3.18
N ASN A 273 11.35 14.87 3.76
CA ASN A 273 12.16 13.75 3.28
C ASN A 273 11.41 12.42 3.50
N THR A 274 11.08 11.75 2.40
CA THR A 274 10.26 10.51 2.40
C THR A 274 11.10 9.25 2.58
N ALA A 275 12.43 9.39 2.58
CA ALA A 275 13.35 8.28 2.81
C ALA A 275 13.51 7.98 4.31
N ILE A 276 13.17 8.94 5.17
CA ILE A 276 13.43 8.86 6.60
C ILE A 276 12.16 8.64 7.43
N PRO A 277 12.21 7.80 8.48
CA PRO A 277 11.06 7.57 9.35
C PRO A 277 10.58 8.84 10.06
N PRO A 278 9.28 8.92 10.41
CA PRO A 278 8.73 10.01 11.22
C PRO A 278 9.50 10.29 12.51
N SER A 279 9.99 9.26 13.21
CA SER A 279 10.75 9.44 14.45
C SER A 279 12.03 10.27 14.28
N VAL A 280 12.75 10.08 13.18
CA VAL A 280 13.96 10.87 12.86
C VAL A 280 13.57 12.30 12.50
N LYS A 281 12.49 12.48 11.73
CA LYS A 281 11.98 13.81 11.36
C LYS A 281 11.55 14.60 12.59
N GLN A 282 10.84 13.96 13.51
CA GLN A 282 10.40 14.57 14.76
C GLN A 282 11.58 14.92 15.68
N ALA A 283 12.64 14.09 15.72
CA ALA A 283 13.87 14.41 16.44
C ALA A 283 14.57 15.65 15.85
N ILE A 284 14.64 15.76 14.52
CA ILE A 284 15.18 16.95 13.84
C ILE A 284 14.32 18.18 14.15
N PHE A 285 12.99 18.05 14.04
CA PHE A 285 12.05 19.11 14.40
C PHE A 285 12.28 19.59 15.84
N PHE A 286 12.42 18.67 16.79
CA PHE A 286 12.70 18.99 18.19
C PHE A 286 14.00 19.79 18.36
N LYS A 287 15.08 19.42 17.65
CA LYS A 287 16.35 20.15 17.72
C LYS A 287 16.29 21.54 17.11
N MET A 288 15.43 21.73 16.11
CA MET A 288 15.26 23.03 15.45
C MET A 288 14.32 23.97 16.20
N TYR A 289 13.26 23.43 16.79
CA TYR A 289 12.17 24.19 17.42
C TYR A 289 11.87 23.63 18.82
N PRO A 290 12.82 23.67 19.76
CA PRO A 290 12.67 22.98 21.05
C PRO A 290 11.45 23.44 21.85
N ASP A 291 11.19 24.76 21.90
CA ASP A 291 10.04 25.31 22.64
C ASP A 291 8.72 24.84 22.04
N ALA A 292 8.57 24.97 20.73
CA ALA A 292 7.38 24.50 20.01
C ALA A 292 7.20 22.98 20.16
N ALA A 293 8.28 22.20 20.07
CA ALA A 293 8.24 20.75 20.20
C ALA A 293 7.85 20.29 21.62
N MET A 294 8.30 21.01 22.66
CA MET A 294 7.90 20.75 24.04
C MET A 294 6.42 21.04 24.29
N GLU A 295 5.90 22.14 23.74
CA GLU A 295 4.46 22.46 23.83
C GLU A 295 3.57 21.55 23.00
N ILE A 296 4.05 21.13 21.82
CA ILE A 296 3.37 20.12 21.00
C ILE A 296 3.30 18.81 21.78
N GLY A 297 4.45 18.32 22.22
CA GLY A 297 4.61 17.15 23.07
C GLY A 297 4.11 15.85 22.45
N MET A 298 4.53 14.74 23.06
CA MET A 298 3.95 13.42 22.81
C MET A 298 2.66 13.25 23.63
N TYR A 299 1.76 12.39 23.16
CA TYR A 299 0.62 12.01 23.97
C TYR A 299 1.06 11.39 25.29
N TRP A 300 0.53 11.91 26.40
CA TRP A 300 0.71 11.32 27.73
C TRP A 300 -0.53 11.54 28.58
N LYS A 301 -1.04 10.46 29.21
CA LYS A 301 -2.22 10.53 30.07
C LYS A 301 -1.99 11.54 31.20
N GLY A 302 -2.86 12.55 31.28
CA GLY A 302 -2.77 13.63 32.28
C GLY A 302 -1.99 14.88 31.84
N SER A 303 -1.20 14.81 30.75
CA SER A 303 -0.46 15.98 30.24
C SER A 303 -1.38 17.03 29.61
N THR A 304 -0.92 18.27 29.46
CA THR A 304 -1.68 19.39 28.86
C THR A 304 -0.99 19.96 27.62
N ASN A 305 -0.12 19.17 26.97
CA ASN A 305 0.49 19.53 25.69
C ASN A 305 -0.54 19.48 24.54
N ILE A 306 -0.23 20.14 23.42
CA ILE A 306 -1.15 20.31 22.28
C ILE A 306 -1.60 18.96 21.74
N THR A 307 -0.72 17.98 21.58
CA THR A 307 -1.07 16.64 21.10
C THR A 307 -2.08 15.95 22.02
N THR A 308 -1.87 16.02 23.33
CA THR A 308 -2.77 15.41 24.31
C THR A 308 -4.12 16.13 24.35
N ASN A 309 -4.12 17.45 24.26
CA ASN A 309 -5.36 18.23 24.24
C ASN A 309 -6.15 18.01 22.93
N ALA A 310 -5.48 17.89 21.78
CA ALA A 310 -6.13 17.59 20.51
C ALA A 310 -6.83 16.22 20.55
N ILE A 311 -6.16 15.20 21.09
CA ILE A 311 -6.75 13.88 21.32
C ILE A 311 -7.96 13.99 22.26
N ARG A 312 -7.86 14.76 23.37
CA ARG A 312 -8.99 14.96 24.26
C ARG A 312 -10.17 15.56 23.52
N PHE A 313 -10.03 16.74 22.92
CA PHE A 313 -11.14 17.35 22.17
C PHE A 313 -11.76 16.40 21.13
N ALA A 314 -10.94 15.67 20.39
CA ALA A 314 -11.42 14.72 19.37
C ALA A 314 -12.12 13.48 19.94
N THR A 315 -11.89 13.12 21.20
CA THR A 315 -12.47 11.91 21.83
C THR A 315 -13.52 12.23 22.89
N GLN A 316 -13.86 13.51 23.08
CA GLN A 316 -14.93 13.94 23.95
C GLN A 316 -16.29 13.65 23.32
N GLY A 317 -17.31 13.49 24.18
CA GLY A 317 -18.67 13.16 23.75
C GLY A 317 -18.87 11.65 23.51
N GLU A 318 -20.07 11.16 23.84
CA GLU A 318 -20.43 9.77 23.61
C GLU A 318 -20.90 9.57 22.18
N MET A 319 -20.27 8.68 21.42
CA MET A 319 -20.65 8.38 20.03
C MET A 319 -22.16 8.10 19.86
N LYS A 320 -22.78 7.38 20.82
CA LYS A 320 -24.23 7.09 20.82
C LYS A 320 -25.14 8.32 20.97
N LYS A 321 -24.60 9.44 21.48
CA LYS A 321 -25.32 10.71 21.68
C LYS A 321 -25.00 11.73 20.59
N GLY A 322 -24.13 11.41 19.64
CA GLY A 322 -23.64 12.33 18.61
C GLY A 322 -22.15 12.67 18.74
N GLY A 323 -21.36 11.91 19.49
CA GLY A 323 -19.89 12.02 19.46
C GLY A 323 -19.32 11.70 18.07
N PHE A 324 -18.07 12.06 17.82
CA PHE A 324 -17.39 11.70 16.57
C PHE A 324 -17.29 10.18 16.40
N THR A 325 -17.44 9.71 15.16
CA THR A 325 -17.41 8.30 14.84
C THR A 325 -15.97 7.78 14.76
N GLN A 326 -15.78 6.56 15.26
CA GLN A 326 -14.53 5.82 15.16
C GLN A 326 -14.81 4.32 15.11
N PRO A 327 -15.05 3.74 13.92
CA PRO A 327 -15.28 2.31 13.76
C PRO A 327 -14.06 1.49 14.24
N ASP A 328 -14.30 0.40 14.97
CA ASP A 328 -13.25 -0.43 15.59
C ASP A 328 -12.28 -0.99 14.54
N GLU A 329 -12.78 -1.36 13.36
CA GLU A 329 -12.00 -1.92 12.26
C GLU A 329 -11.00 -0.93 11.64
N MET A 330 -11.21 0.37 11.85
CA MET A 330 -10.31 1.43 11.38
C MET A 330 -9.25 1.79 12.43
N LYS A 331 -9.38 1.31 13.67
CA LYS A 331 -8.42 1.55 14.77
C LYS A 331 -8.06 3.03 14.99
N GLY A 332 -8.97 3.94 14.64
CA GLY A 332 -8.75 5.38 14.70
C GLY A 332 -8.33 6.01 13.38
N GLU A 333 -7.68 5.29 12.46
CA GLU A 333 -7.20 5.81 11.17
C GLU A 333 -8.37 6.23 10.26
N GLY A 334 -8.30 7.39 9.63
CA GLY A 334 -9.24 7.89 8.64
C GLY A 334 -10.63 8.23 9.21
N THR A 335 -10.80 8.24 10.52
CA THR A 335 -12.10 8.44 11.19
C THR A 335 -12.42 9.92 11.44
N GLN A 336 -13.66 10.25 11.80
CA GLN A 336 -14.03 11.61 12.22
C GLN A 336 -13.19 12.09 13.42
N VAL A 337 -12.90 11.18 14.37
CA VAL A 337 -12.00 11.46 15.49
C VAL A 337 -10.62 11.87 14.98
N ASN A 338 -10.05 11.15 14.01
CA ASN A 338 -8.73 11.48 13.49
C ASN A 338 -8.73 12.80 12.70
N ALA A 339 -9.73 12.98 11.85
CA ALA A 339 -9.92 14.19 11.06
C ALA A 339 -9.97 15.45 11.93
N PHE A 340 -10.79 15.40 13.00
CA PHE A 340 -10.89 16.50 13.94
C PHE A 340 -9.58 16.71 14.72
N ARG A 341 -8.95 15.62 15.19
CA ARG A 341 -7.66 15.65 15.92
C ARG A 341 -6.58 16.35 15.10
N HIS A 342 -6.36 15.95 13.85
CA HIS A 342 -5.34 16.55 12.98
C HIS A 342 -5.63 18.02 12.70
N THR A 343 -6.89 18.35 12.44
CA THR A 343 -7.31 19.72 12.15
C THR A 343 -7.07 20.64 13.34
N ILE A 344 -7.53 20.29 14.55
CA ILE A 344 -7.31 21.13 15.74
C ILE A 344 -5.84 21.17 16.16
N TRP A 345 -5.10 20.07 15.99
CA TRP A 345 -3.66 20.01 16.26
C TRP A 345 -2.90 21.00 15.38
N GLN A 346 -3.12 20.98 14.06
CA GLN A 346 -2.50 21.94 13.14
C GLN A 346 -3.00 23.37 13.32
N ALA A 347 -4.29 23.57 13.63
CA ALA A 347 -4.82 24.89 13.91
C ALA A 347 -4.15 25.52 15.13
N THR A 348 -3.95 24.74 16.19
CA THR A 348 -3.31 25.22 17.42
C THR A 348 -1.83 25.55 17.19
N ILE A 349 -1.10 24.69 16.47
CA ILE A 349 0.32 24.96 16.17
C ILE A 349 0.44 26.18 15.26
N ALA A 350 -0.39 26.31 14.23
CA ALA A 350 -0.34 27.43 13.31
C ALA A 350 -0.71 28.76 13.99
N ALA A 351 -1.71 28.76 14.87
CA ALA A 351 -2.09 29.94 15.62
C ALA A 351 -0.97 30.43 16.57
N ARG A 352 -0.21 29.51 17.17
CA ARG A 352 0.86 29.84 18.13
C ARG A 352 2.21 30.14 17.47
N TYR A 353 2.56 29.39 16.43
CA TYR A 353 3.91 29.34 15.88
C TYR A 353 3.99 29.69 14.38
N GLY A 354 2.85 30.00 13.76
CA GLY A 354 2.76 30.30 12.34
C GLY A 354 2.82 29.07 11.44
N GLU A 355 2.57 29.32 10.15
CA GLU A 355 2.39 28.27 9.14
C GLU A 355 3.61 27.37 8.98
N LYS A 356 4.82 27.97 8.99
CA LYS A 356 6.07 27.26 8.74
C LYS A 356 6.34 26.16 9.76
N ILE A 357 6.17 26.46 11.05
CA ILE A 357 6.40 25.49 12.14
C ILE A 357 5.29 24.44 12.14
N ALA A 358 4.02 24.84 11.94
CA ALA A 358 2.90 23.91 11.84
C ALA A 358 3.07 22.91 10.70
N LYS A 359 3.43 23.40 9.51
CA LYS A 359 3.66 22.57 8.34
C LYS A 359 4.82 21.60 8.57
N HIS A 360 5.94 22.07 9.14
CA HIS A 360 7.05 21.17 9.45
C HIS A 360 6.67 20.10 10.47
N ALA A 361 5.96 20.46 11.55
CA ALA A 361 5.48 19.47 12.52
C ALA A 361 4.57 18.42 11.87
N GLY A 362 3.64 18.85 11.01
CA GLY A 362 2.75 17.96 10.26
C GLY A 362 3.51 17.05 9.32
N ASP A 363 4.37 17.61 8.46
CA ASP A 363 5.15 16.82 7.50
C ASP A 363 6.10 15.82 8.19
N ALA A 364 6.64 16.18 9.36
CA ALA A 364 7.45 15.30 10.19
C ALA A 364 6.66 14.14 10.83
N HIS A 365 5.34 14.31 11.01
CA HIS A 365 4.46 13.28 11.57
C HIS A 365 4.10 12.19 10.55
N GLU A 366 3.98 12.55 9.27
CA GLU A 366 3.56 11.65 8.21
C GLU A 366 4.67 10.73 7.69
N ASN A 367 4.36 9.59 7.06
CA ASN A 367 5.39 8.76 6.42
C ASN A 367 5.86 9.37 5.08
N ASP A 368 4.93 9.73 4.20
CA ASP A 368 5.20 10.41 2.92
C ASP A 368 4.38 11.73 2.80
N PRO A 369 4.92 12.86 3.26
CA PRO A 369 4.23 14.16 3.18
C PRO A 369 4.15 14.75 1.76
N ARG A 370 4.64 14.03 0.73
CA ARG A 370 4.62 14.46 -0.68
C ARG A 370 3.71 13.60 -1.55
N VAL A 371 2.80 12.83 -0.94
CA VAL A 371 1.78 12.11 -1.71
C VAL A 371 0.95 13.05 -2.57
N ASP A 372 0.52 12.56 -3.73
CA ASP A 372 -0.39 13.31 -4.58
C ASP A 372 -1.77 13.40 -3.92
N LEU A 373 -2.04 14.56 -3.35
CA LEU A 373 -3.31 14.89 -2.71
C LEU A 373 -4.46 15.04 -3.71
N ASN A 374 -4.36 14.64 -4.98
CA ASN A 374 -5.51 14.46 -5.86
C ASN A 374 -5.99 12.99 -5.92
N ILE A 375 -5.16 12.05 -5.45
CA ILE A 375 -5.55 10.65 -5.35
C ILE A 375 -6.52 10.50 -4.18
N ARG A 376 -7.66 9.86 -4.44
CA ARG A 376 -8.75 9.66 -3.47
C ARG A 376 -9.11 8.20 -3.25
N GLN A 377 -8.59 7.29 -4.06
CA GLN A 377 -8.95 5.87 -4.04
C GLN A 377 -7.71 5.05 -3.70
N PHE A 378 -7.81 4.22 -2.67
CA PHE A 378 -6.69 3.48 -2.10
C PHE A 378 -7.08 2.03 -1.84
N ALA A 379 -6.14 1.11 -2.02
CA ALA A 379 -6.35 -0.30 -1.70
C ALA A 379 -6.20 -0.59 -0.19
N VAL A 380 -5.51 0.29 0.54
CA VAL A 380 -5.13 0.09 1.95
C VAL A 380 -5.46 1.33 2.78
N LEU A 381 -5.85 1.10 4.03
CA LEU A 381 -6.34 2.16 4.93
C LEU A 381 -5.26 3.20 5.25
N ASN A 382 -4.04 2.76 5.56
CA ASN A 382 -2.94 3.65 5.96
C ASN A 382 -2.58 4.70 4.89
N GLU A 383 -2.72 4.38 3.60
CA GLU A 383 -2.50 5.35 2.51
C GLU A 383 -3.65 6.38 2.43
N ALA A 384 -4.89 5.94 2.66
CA ALA A 384 -6.06 6.81 2.72
C ALA A 384 -6.02 7.72 3.96
N ASP A 385 -5.60 7.19 5.10
CA ASP A 385 -5.43 7.91 6.36
C ASP A 385 -4.38 9.01 6.23
N GLN A 386 -3.18 8.72 5.74
CA GLN A 386 -2.15 9.73 5.53
C GLN A 386 -2.62 10.87 4.59
N THR A 387 -3.38 10.52 3.54
CA THR A 387 -3.95 11.52 2.62
C THR A 387 -4.99 12.39 3.33
N THR A 388 -5.82 11.77 4.18
CA THR A 388 -6.81 12.42 5.02
C THR A 388 -6.13 13.40 6.00
N ASP A 389 -5.10 12.94 6.71
CA ASP A 389 -4.34 13.71 7.68
C ASP A 389 -3.67 14.92 7.02
N LEU A 390 -3.02 14.75 5.86
CA LEU A 390 -2.40 15.86 5.13
C LEU A 390 -3.39 16.93 4.67
N LEU A 391 -4.57 16.53 4.19
CA LEU A 391 -5.63 17.46 3.79
C LEU A 391 -6.21 18.22 4.99
N ASN A 392 -6.51 17.50 6.07
CA ASN A 392 -7.01 18.10 7.32
C ASN A 392 -5.94 18.98 7.98
N ASN A 393 -4.66 18.64 7.83
CA ASN A 393 -3.56 19.48 8.26
C ASN A 393 -3.55 20.84 7.53
N GLN A 394 -3.86 20.87 6.22
CA GLN A 394 -3.98 22.12 5.45
C GLN A 394 -5.15 22.98 5.96
N ILE A 395 -6.31 22.38 6.20
CA ILE A 395 -7.49 23.05 6.76
C ILE A 395 -7.16 23.63 8.14
N GLY A 396 -6.56 22.81 9.01
CA GLY A 396 -6.17 23.22 10.37
C GLY A 396 -5.29 24.45 10.36
N ARG A 397 -4.22 24.46 9.54
CA ARG A 397 -3.35 25.65 9.42
C ARG A 397 -4.11 26.90 9.00
N HIS A 398 -5.02 26.78 8.02
CA HIS A 398 -5.83 27.91 7.58
C HIS A 398 -6.74 28.45 8.69
N ILE A 399 -7.41 27.57 9.44
CA ILE A 399 -8.22 27.95 10.60
C ILE A 399 -7.34 28.66 11.64
N GLY A 400 -6.19 28.09 12.01
CA GLY A 400 -5.29 28.67 13.00
C GLY A 400 -4.83 30.08 12.65
N LEU A 401 -4.35 30.29 11.42
CA LEU A 401 -3.83 31.58 10.94
C LEU A 401 -4.90 32.67 10.83
N SER A 402 -6.14 32.29 10.50
CA SER A 402 -7.27 33.21 10.32
C SER A 402 -8.05 33.49 11.62
N SER A 403 -7.81 32.70 12.67
CA SER A 403 -8.68 32.65 13.85
C SER A 403 -8.64 33.89 14.75
N GLY A 404 -7.52 34.61 14.78
CA GLY A 404 -7.25 35.70 15.73
C GLY A 404 -7.08 35.27 17.19
N THR A 405 -6.92 33.98 17.48
CA THR A 405 -6.80 33.44 18.84
C THR A 405 -5.85 32.25 18.93
N THR A 406 -5.25 32.05 20.10
CA THR A 406 -4.42 30.88 20.44
C THR A 406 -5.10 29.94 21.45
N SER A 407 -6.34 30.27 21.87
CA SER A 407 -7.18 29.42 22.73
C SER A 407 -7.55 28.15 21.98
N MET A 408 -7.18 27.00 22.55
CA MET A 408 -7.44 25.72 21.91
C MET A 408 -8.93 25.37 21.97
N LYS A 409 -9.64 25.81 23.02
CA LYS A 409 -11.10 25.70 23.09
C LYS A 409 -11.78 26.49 21.96
N GLN A 410 -11.37 27.73 21.73
CA GLN A 410 -11.94 28.55 20.65
C GLN A 410 -11.60 27.98 19.27
N LEU A 411 -10.39 27.46 19.08
CA LEU A 411 -9.99 26.76 17.86
C LEU A 411 -10.78 25.45 17.66
N ALA A 412 -11.09 24.72 18.74
CA ALA A 412 -11.95 23.53 18.69
C ALA A 412 -13.35 23.89 18.17
N LEU A 413 -13.96 24.96 18.71
CA LEU A 413 -15.28 25.42 18.29
C LEU A 413 -15.29 25.90 16.83
N LYS A 414 -14.26 26.64 16.39
CA LYS A 414 -14.10 27.04 14.97
C LYS A 414 -13.90 25.84 14.06
N THR A 415 -13.11 24.85 14.49
CA THR A 415 -12.90 23.60 13.75
C THR A 415 -14.20 22.80 13.64
N LEU A 416 -14.98 22.74 14.72
CA LEU A 416 -16.28 22.06 14.73
C LEU A 416 -17.28 22.75 13.79
N GLU A 417 -17.30 24.08 13.77
CA GLU A 417 -18.11 24.85 12.82
C GLU A 417 -17.69 24.59 11.36
N HIS A 418 -16.39 24.55 11.07
CA HIS A 418 -15.89 24.21 9.73
C HIS A 418 -16.26 22.77 9.34
N PHE A 419 -16.12 21.80 10.25
CA PHE A 419 -16.51 20.41 9.99
C PHE A 419 -18.02 20.29 9.71
N HIS A 420 -18.85 21.11 10.32
CA HIS A 420 -20.28 21.16 10.01
C HIS A 420 -20.61 21.85 8.68
N LYS A 421 -19.99 22.99 8.38
CA LYS A 421 -20.38 23.84 7.23
C LYS A 421 -19.67 23.51 5.91
N GLU A 422 -18.43 23.07 6.00
CA GLU A 422 -17.55 22.88 4.84
C GLU A 422 -17.01 21.44 4.77
N GLY A 423 -17.05 20.72 5.88
CA GLY A 423 -16.60 19.34 6.01
C GLY A 423 -15.10 19.17 6.27
N LEU A 424 -14.73 18.01 6.79
CA LEU A 424 -13.35 17.54 6.91
C LEU A 424 -13.17 16.25 6.11
N TYR A 425 -11.92 15.92 5.80
CA TYR A 425 -11.64 14.69 5.08
C TYR A 425 -11.68 13.48 6.01
N VAL A 426 -12.23 12.36 5.54
CA VAL A 426 -12.27 11.06 6.21
C VAL A 426 -12.04 9.94 5.18
N ALA A 427 -11.71 8.73 5.63
CA ALA A 427 -11.65 7.55 4.79
C ALA A 427 -12.95 6.72 4.90
N ALA A 428 -13.71 6.65 3.81
CA ALA A 428 -14.85 5.76 3.67
C ALA A 428 -14.40 4.38 3.19
N LYS A 429 -14.83 3.33 3.91
CA LYS A 429 -14.54 1.95 3.52
C LYS A 429 -15.55 1.46 2.48
N ASN A 430 -15.03 1.01 1.34
CA ASN A 430 -15.75 0.30 0.28
C ASN A 430 -15.44 -1.21 0.36
N ALA A 431 -16.10 -2.03 -0.46
CA ALA A 431 -16.04 -3.51 -0.37
C ALA A 431 -14.61 -4.09 -0.27
N ASN A 432 -13.66 -3.54 -1.04
CA ASN A 432 -12.24 -3.96 -1.05
C ASN A 432 -11.26 -2.77 -1.13
N SER A 433 -11.71 -1.55 -0.80
CA SER A 433 -10.91 -0.32 -0.97
C SER A 433 -11.34 0.77 0.01
N TYR A 434 -10.59 1.87 0.02
CA TYR A 434 -10.87 3.05 0.81
C TYR A 434 -10.94 4.28 -0.10
N GLU A 435 -11.91 5.14 0.17
CA GLU A 435 -12.08 6.41 -0.53
C GLU A 435 -11.93 7.57 0.45
N VAL A 436 -11.10 8.55 0.12
CA VAL A 436 -11.00 9.80 0.88
C VAL A 436 -12.12 10.72 0.42
N ILE A 437 -13.07 11.01 1.31
CA ILE A 437 -14.21 11.90 1.06
C ILE A 437 -14.17 13.10 2.00
N LYS A 438 -14.82 14.20 1.59
CA LYS A 438 -15.06 15.34 2.48
C LYS A 438 -16.45 15.16 3.11
N GLU A 439 -16.49 14.93 4.41
CA GLU A 439 -17.71 14.68 5.19
C GLU A 439 -18.09 15.91 5.99
N GLU A 440 -19.37 16.27 5.98
CA GLU A 440 -19.96 17.32 6.82
C GLU A 440 -20.66 16.69 8.04
N LEU A 441 -20.56 17.34 9.21
CA LEU A 441 -21.30 16.89 10.38
C LEU A 441 -22.80 17.20 10.23
N PRO A 442 -23.70 16.24 10.48
CA PRO A 442 -25.12 16.51 10.60
C PRO A 442 -25.41 17.51 11.73
N GLU A 443 -26.43 18.34 11.55
CA GLU A 443 -26.82 19.40 12.52
C GLU A 443 -26.94 18.87 13.96
N ALA A 444 -27.58 17.72 14.15
CA ALA A 444 -27.73 17.11 15.47
C ALA A 444 -26.38 16.74 16.12
N GLN A 445 -25.44 16.24 15.32
CA GLN A 445 -24.09 15.91 15.77
C GLN A 445 -23.31 17.19 16.13
N TYR A 446 -23.41 18.22 15.29
CA TYR A 446 -22.81 19.54 15.52
C TYR A 446 -23.31 20.17 16.82
N ILE A 447 -24.63 20.26 17.04
CA ILE A 447 -25.22 20.85 18.24
C ILE A 447 -24.75 20.10 19.49
N TYR A 448 -24.76 18.77 19.46
CA TYR A 448 -24.30 17.96 20.58
C TYR A 448 -22.84 18.23 20.90
N MET A 449 -21.95 18.10 19.92
CA MET A 449 -20.50 18.31 20.12
C MET A 449 -20.18 19.73 20.55
N LYS A 450 -20.94 20.72 20.06
CA LYS A 450 -20.80 22.11 20.48
C LYS A 450 -21.09 22.27 21.97
N SER A 451 -22.20 21.68 22.45
CA SER A 451 -22.54 21.71 23.88
C SER A 451 -21.49 21.03 24.75
N VAL A 452 -20.89 19.93 24.25
CA VAL A 452 -19.77 19.27 24.92
C VAL A 452 -18.58 20.22 25.02
N PHE A 453 -18.12 20.80 23.92
CA PHE A 453 -16.95 21.69 23.91
C PHE A 453 -17.16 22.98 24.70
N GLU A 454 -18.38 23.52 24.74
CA GLU A 454 -18.71 24.68 25.56
C GLU A 454 -18.51 24.40 27.07
N SER A 455 -18.70 23.15 27.50
CA SER A 455 -18.50 22.72 28.89
C SER A 455 -17.04 22.46 29.29
N LEU A 456 -16.14 22.29 28.32
CA LEU A 456 -14.72 21.96 28.56
C LEU A 456 -13.87 23.20 28.83
N ASP A 457 -12.69 23.00 29.44
CA ASP A 457 -11.63 24.02 29.55
C ASP A 457 -10.69 24.08 28.32
N GLU A 458 -9.63 24.89 28.39
CA GLU A 458 -8.59 25.02 27.33
C GLU A 458 -7.81 23.72 27.06
N ASN A 459 -7.89 22.73 27.96
CA ASN A 459 -7.22 21.45 27.84
C ASN A 459 -8.17 20.32 27.45
N GLY A 460 -9.43 20.63 27.15
CA GLY A 460 -10.47 19.67 26.83
C GLY A 460 -10.89 18.83 28.05
N LYS A 461 -10.83 19.39 29.27
CA LYS A 461 -11.23 18.74 30.53
C LYS A 461 -12.56 19.25 31.04
#